data_AF-A0A1Q5XWA6-F1
#
_entry.id   AF-A0A1Q5XWA6-F1
#
_cell.length_a   1.000
_cell.length_b   1.000
_cell.length_c   1.000
_cell.angle_alpha   90.00
_cell.angle_beta   90.00
_cell.angle_gamma   90.00
#
_symmetry.space_group_name_H-M   'P 1'
#
loop_
_entity.id
_entity.type
_entity.pdbx_description
1 polymer ?
#
loop_
_entity_poly.entity_id
_entity_poly.type
_entity_poly.pdbx_seq_one_letter_code
_entity_poly.pdbx_strand_id
1 'polypeptide(L)'
;MPEAVCTYFAGNHQMRAKAIAFLSDANYNRVIWDGDVGLYQCKCGDRFLCDGSPEAGAQIGHYVTEGAILGSGVVKGVGVLKINTSLVHETTATTLPGFTFLYPAV
;
A
#
# COMPACT_ATOMS: atom_id res chain seq x y z
N MET A 1 -8.61 0.31 12.46
CA MET A 1 -9.56 1.41 12.13
C MET A 1 -10.24 1.04 10.83
N PRO A 2 -11.51 1.39 10.60
CA PRO A 2 -12.12 1.21 9.29
C PRO A 2 -11.35 2.03 8.24
N GLU A 3 -11.19 1.46 7.05
CA GLU A 3 -10.52 2.12 5.94
C GLU A 3 -11.30 3.37 5.51
N ALA A 4 -10.59 4.40 5.07
CA ALA A 4 -11.22 5.63 4.61
C ALA A 4 -12.05 5.35 3.35
N VAL A 5 -13.24 5.92 3.27
CA VAL A 5 -14.14 5.77 2.11
C VAL A 5 -13.61 6.63 0.95
N CYS A 6 -13.52 6.06 -0.26
CA CYS A 6 -13.05 6.80 -1.42
C CYS A 6 -13.99 7.97 -1.76
N THR A 7 -13.49 9.20 -1.62
CA THR A 7 -14.24 10.43 -1.93
C THR A 7 -14.39 10.70 -3.42
N TYR A 8 -13.60 10.02 -4.27
CA TYR A 8 -13.60 10.25 -5.72
C TYR A 8 -14.45 9.24 -6.51
N PHE A 9 -14.52 7.99 -6.07
CA PHE A 9 -15.14 6.89 -6.81
C PHE A 9 -16.29 6.22 -6.01
N ALA A 10 -17.15 7.04 -5.41
CA ALA A 10 -18.35 6.60 -4.69
C ALA A 10 -18.07 5.46 -3.66
N GLY A 11 -16.94 5.56 -2.96
CA GLY A 11 -16.56 4.62 -1.90
C GLY A 11 -15.69 3.43 -2.31
N ASN A 12 -15.39 3.23 -3.60
CA ASN A 12 -14.48 2.17 -4.05
C ASN A 12 -13.17 2.74 -4.62
N HIS A 13 -12.06 2.54 -3.92
CA HIS A 13 -10.76 3.05 -4.34
C HIS A 13 -10.25 2.34 -5.59
N GLN A 14 -10.07 3.09 -6.67
CA GLN A 14 -9.35 2.60 -7.85
C GLN A 14 -7.84 2.80 -7.64
N MET A 15 -7.18 1.76 -7.12
CA MET A 15 -5.76 1.72 -6.79
C MET A 15 -4.94 1.38 -8.03
N ARG A 16 -4.09 2.31 -8.48
CA ARG A 16 -3.19 2.09 -9.62
C ARG A 16 -1.76 1.94 -9.13
N ALA A 17 -1.04 0.95 -9.64
CA ALA A 17 0.39 0.77 -9.35
C ALA A 17 1.18 2.03 -9.76
N LYS A 18 2.09 2.48 -8.89
CA LYS A 18 2.92 3.67 -9.07
C LYS A 18 4.41 3.38 -9.04
N ALA A 19 4.86 2.58 -8.08
CA ALA A 19 6.27 2.30 -7.86
C ALA A 19 6.44 1.09 -6.94
N ILE A 20 7.69 0.65 -6.75
CA ILE A 20 8.09 -0.20 -5.63
C ILE A 20 8.52 0.73 -4.47
N ALA A 21 8.08 0.41 -3.26
CA ALA A 21 8.36 1.15 -2.04
C ALA A 21 9.35 0.40 -1.14
N PHE A 22 10.25 1.14 -0.52
CA PHE A 22 11.03 0.64 0.62
C PHE A 22 10.35 1.06 1.91
N LEU A 23 10.21 0.14 2.85
CA LEU A 23 9.47 0.39 4.09
C LEU A 23 10.40 0.57 5.29
N SER A 24 9.98 1.43 6.20
CA SER A 24 10.55 1.56 7.53
C SER A 24 9.46 1.73 8.59
N ASP A 25 9.76 1.34 9.82
CA ASP A 25 8.88 1.61 10.96
C ASP A 25 8.94 3.10 11.38
N ALA A 26 8.21 3.44 12.45
CA ALA A 26 8.23 4.79 13.01
C ALA A 26 9.63 5.26 13.45
N ASN A 27 10.54 4.33 13.75
CA ASN A 27 11.90 4.56 14.24
C ASN A 27 12.99 4.42 13.15
N TYR A 28 12.60 4.35 11.88
CA TYR A 28 13.51 4.17 10.74
C TYR A 28 14.23 2.81 10.68
N ASN A 29 13.73 1.80 11.38
CA ASN A 29 14.18 0.43 11.16
C ASN A 29 13.54 -0.10 9.88
N ARG A 30 14.32 -0.79 9.05
CA ARG A 30 13.83 -1.37 7.80
C ARG A 30 12.76 -2.42 8.11
N VAL A 31 11.65 -2.35 7.40
CA VAL A 31 10.61 -3.40 7.40
C VAL A 31 10.80 -4.22 6.13
N ILE A 32 10.76 -5.54 6.26
CA ILE A 32 10.93 -6.50 5.18
C ILE A 32 9.70 -7.40 5.19
N TRP A 33 9.07 -7.51 4.03
CA TRP A 33 7.98 -8.46 3.75
C TRP A 33 8.50 -9.53 2.77
N ASP A 34 7.65 -10.50 2.44
CA ASP A 34 8.06 -11.67 1.65
C ASP A 34 8.35 -11.33 0.17
N GLY A 35 7.81 -10.21 -0.31
CA GLY A 35 7.98 -9.71 -1.68
C GLY A 35 8.36 -8.23 -1.77
N ASP A 36 8.54 -7.77 -3.01
CA ASP A 36 8.72 -6.35 -3.31
C ASP A 36 7.42 -5.59 -3.01
N VAL A 37 7.50 -4.50 -2.26
CA VAL A 37 6.31 -3.77 -1.84
C VAL A 37 5.85 -2.84 -2.94
N GLY A 38 4.72 -3.14 -3.57
CA GLY A 38 4.04 -2.27 -4.51
C GLY A 38 3.39 -1.07 -3.81
N LEU A 39 3.63 0.13 -4.33
CA LEU A 39 2.88 1.34 -4.00
C LEU A 39 1.77 1.55 -5.01
N TYR A 40 0.54 1.54 -4.50
CA TYR A 40 -0.65 1.88 -5.25
C TYR A 40 -1.23 3.18 -4.73
N GLN A 41 -1.83 3.94 -5.63
CA GLN A 41 -2.44 5.21 -5.28
C GLN A 41 -3.77 5.39 -6.00
N CYS A 42 -4.79 5.78 -5.24
CA CYS A 42 -6.08 6.20 -5.77
C CYS A 42 -6.05 7.70 -6.10
N LYS A 43 -6.94 8.13 -7.02
CA LYS A 43 -7.07 9.54 -7.40
C LYS A 43 -7.52 10.44 -6.24
N CYS A 44 -8.18 9.91 -5.22
CA CYS A 44 -8.49 10.68 -4.00
C CYS A 44 -7.25 11.03 -3.16
N GLY A 45 -6.10 10.40 -3.42
CA GLY A 45 -4.86 10.60 -2.69
C GLY A 45 -4.45 9.40 -1.84
N ASP A 46 -5.41 8.59 -1.41
CA ASP A 46 -5.17 7.41 -0.58
C ASP A 46 -4.21 6.44 -1.25
N ARG A 47 -3.28 5.95 -0.43
CA ARG A 47 -2.27 4.98 -0.83
C ARG A 47 -2.58 3.61 -0.24
N PHE A 48 -2.09 2.61 -0.93
CA PHE A 48 -2.11 1.22 -0.52
C PHE A 48 -0.75 0.61 -0.79
N LEU A 49 -0.21 -0.12 0.17
CA LEU A 49 1.08 -0.81 0.06
C LEU A 49 0.83 -2.30 0.24
N CYS A 50 1.37 -3.14 -0.65
CA CYS A 50 1.36 -4.59 -0.46
C CYS A 50 2.58 -5.28 -1.08
N ASP A 51 2.99 -6.44 -0.56
CA ASP A 51 4.08 -7.26 -1.14
C ASP A 51 3.63 -8.16 -2.31
N GLY A 52 2.32 -8.24 -2.56
CA GLY A 52 1.73 -8.90 -3.70
C GLY A 52 1.55 -8.03 -4.94
N SER A 53 0.86 -8.57 -5.94
CA SER A 53 0.54 -7.87 -7.21
C SER A 53 -0.92 -8.07 -7.62
N PRO A 54 -1.88 -7.56 -6.83
CA PRO A 54 -3.31 -7.77 -7.06
C PRO A 54 -3.83 -7.22 -8.39
N GLU A 55 -3.17 -6.21 -8.98
CA GLU A 55 -3.47 -5.73 -10.32
C GLU A 55 -3.24 -6.78 -11.42
N ALA A 56 -2.35 -7.74 -11.17
CA ALA A 56 -2.05 -8.87 -12.04
C ALA A 56 -2.81 -10.15 -11.64
N GLY A 57 -3.71 -10.06 -10.65
CA GLY A 57 -4.44 -11.21 -10.12
C GLY A 57 -3.65 -12.06 -9.13
N ALA A 58 -2.48 -11.60 -8.67
CA ALA A 58 -1.75 -12.25 -7.59
C ALA A 58 -2.40 -11.95 -6.23
N GLN A 59 -2.03 -12.73 -5.21
CA GLN A 59 -2.42 -12.48 -3.81
C GLN A 59 -1.95 -11.09 -3.37
N ILE A 60 -2.70 -10.45 -2.45
CA ILE A 60 -2.31 -9.17 -1.83
C ILE A 60 -1.14 -9.35 -0.86
N GLY A 61 -1.19 -10.37 0.00
CA GLY A 61 -0.12 -10.69 0.96
C GLY A 61 -0.16 -9.76 2.16
N HIS A 62 1.00 -9.27 2.59
CA HIS A 62 1.10 -8.23 3.60
C HIS A 62 0.66 -6.91 3.00
N TYR A 63 -0.16 -6.15 3.72
CA TYR A 63 -0.60 -4.85 3.24
C TYR A 63 -0.86 -3.84 4.35
N VAL A 64 -0.82 -2.57 3.95
CA VAL A 64 -1.29 -1.43 4.74
C VAL A 64 -2.04 -0.42 3.87
N THR A 65 -2.97 0.30 4.49
CA THR A 65 -3.71 1.41 3.85
C THR A 65 -3.22 2.77 4.33
N GLU A 66 -3.74 3.84 3.73
CA GLU A 66 -3.37 5.23 4.01
C GLU A 66 -3.22 5.55 5.50
N GLY A 67 -4.12 5.06 6.36
CA GLY A 67 -4.11 5.33 7.79
C GLY A 67 -2.89 4.78 8.54
N ALA A 68 -2.14 3.84 7.96
CA ALA A 68 -0.91 3.31 8.52
C ALA A 68 0.35 4.02 7.99
N ILE A 69 0.25 4.84 6.94
CA ILE A 69 1.40 5.49 6.32
C ILE A 69 1.67 6.82 7.02
N LEU A 70 2.74 6.84 7.82
CA LEU A 70 3.11 7.97 8.68
C LEU A 70 3.83 9.09 7.91
N GLY A 71 4.40 8.78 6.75
CA GLY A 71 5.11 9.75 5.91
C GLY A 71 6.21 9.11 5.08
N SER A 72 7.12 9.94 4.57
CA SER A 72 8.33 9.50 3.87
C SER A 72 9.59 9.93 4.63
N GLY A 73 10.71 9.29 4.32
CA GLY A 73 12.00 9.61 4.88
C GLY A 73 13.15 9.06 4.05
N VAL A 74 14.37 9.21 4.56
CA VAL A 74 15.58 8.68 3.92
C VAL A 74 16.36 7.88 4.95
N VAL A 75 16.67 6.62 4.61
CA VAL A 75 17.51 5.74 5.44
C VAL A 75 18.71 5.33 4.60
N LYS A 76 19.92 5.72 5.04
CA LYS A 76 21.18 5.42 4.35
C LYS A 76 21.17 5.80 2.85
N GLY A 77 20.56 6.93 2.51
CA GLY A 77 20.45 7.42 1.13
C GLY A 77 19.32 6.81 0.30
N VAL A 78 18.54 5.88 0.87
CA VAL A 78 17.37 5.28 0.21
C VAL A 78 16.09 5.95 0.68
N GLY A 79 15.25 6.38 -0.25
CA GLY A 79 13.91 6.90 0.06
C GLY A 79 13.01 5.78 0.58
N VAL A 80 12.39 5.99 1.74
CA VAL A 80 11.51 5.02 2.40
C VAL A 80 10.16 5.64 2.74
N LEU A 81 9.13 4.81 2.79
CA LEU A 81 7.86 5.12 3.41
C LEU A 81 7.87 4.63 4.86
N LYS A 82 7.47 5.51 5.78
CA LYS A 82 7.31 5.17 7.20
C LYS A 82 5.92 4.63 7.42
N ILE A 83 5.81 3.45 8.03
CA ILE A 83 4.53 2.82 8.33
C ILE A 83 4.39 2.50 9.82
N ASN A 84 3.15 2.46 10.30
CA ASN A 84 2.82 1.89 11.59
C ASN A 84 2.70 0.37 11.44
N THR A 85 3.70 -0.36 11.95
CA THR A 85 3.77 -1.82 11.82
C THR A 85 2.64 -2.56 12.56
N SER A 86 2.03 -1.93 13.57
CA SER A 86 0.86 -2.50 14.27
C SER A 86 -0.43 -2.48 13.44
N LEU A 87 -0.42 -1.84 12.28
CA LEU A 87 -1.54 -1.79 11.32
C LEU A 87 -1.25 -2.58 10.05
N VAL A 88 -0.23 -3.44 10.06
CA VAL A 88 0.03 -4.39 8.98
C VAL A 88 -0.99 -5.51 9.06
N HIS A 89 -1.60 -5.78 7.92
CA HIS A 89 -2.55 -6.86 7.73
C HIS A 89 -1.98 -7.88 6.76
N GLU A 90 -2.51 -9.11 6.79
CA GLU A 90 -2.12 -10.17 5.87
C GLU A 90 -3.39 -10.80 5.30
N THR A 91 -3.37 -11.15 4.01
CA THR A 91 -4.45 -11.89 3.38
C THR A 91 -3.98 -12.73 2.21
N THR A 92 -4.63 -13.88 2.02
CA THR A 92 -4.48 -14.73 0.82
C THR A 92 -5.41 -14.36 -0.33
N ALA A 93 -6.27 -13.37 -0.13
CA ALA A 93 -7.16 -12.91 -1.17
C ALA A 93 -6.41 -12.12 -2.25
N THR A 94 -6.94 -12.17 -3.48
CA THR A 94 -6.50 -11.34 -4.62
C THR A 94 -7.30 -10.04 -4.74
N THR A 95 -8.31 -9.87 -3.87
CA THR A 95 -9.21 -8.72 -3.85
C THR A 95 -9.45 -8.26 -2.42
N LEU A 96 -9.79 -6.98 -2.24
CA LEU A 96 -10.11 -6.40 -0.94
C LEU A 96 -11.38 -5.54 -1.08
N PRO A 97 -12.42 -5.74 -0.25
CA PRO A 97 -13.64 -4.94 -0.31
C PRO A 97 -13.34 -3.44 -0.21
N GLY A 98 -13.91 -2.64 -1.11
CA GLY A 98 -13.65 -1.19 -1.17
C GLY A 98 -12.42 -0.80 -1.98
N PHE A 99 -11.69 -1.76 -2.57
CA PHE A 99 -10.53 -1.51 -3.43
C PHE A 99 -10.65 -2.26 -4.75
N THR A 100 -10.25 -1.58 -5.81
CA THR A 100 -10.09 -2.15 -7.16
C THR A 100 -8.66 -1.87 -7.62
N PHE A 101 -7.88 -2.93 -7.85
CA PHE A 101 -6.49 -2.82 -8.29
C PHE A 101 -6.42 -2.83 -9.81
N LEU A 102 -5.74 -1.85 -10.38
CA LEU A 102 -5.67 -1.61 -11.82
C LEU A 102 -4.21 -1.49 -12.26
N TYR A 103 -3.92 -1.97 -13.47
CA TYR A 103 -2.66 -1.69 -14.16
C TYR A 103 -2.41 -0.17 -14.24
N PRO A 104 -1.13 0.26 -14.30
CA PRO A 104 -0.82 1.66 -14.54
C PRO A 104 -1.50 2.14 -15.83
N ALA A 105 -2.02 3.37 -15.82
CA ALA A 105 -2.48 3.99 -17.05
C ALA A 105 -1.26 4.18 -17.96
N VAL A 106 -1.38 3.72 -19.21
CA VAL A 106 -0.48 4.10 -20.31
C VAL A 106 -0.66 5.57 -20.64
#